data_AF-A0AA51GVN7-F1
#
_entry.id   AF-A0AA51GVN7-F1
#
_cell.length_a   1.000
_cell.length_b   1.000
_cell.length_c   1.000
_cell.angle_alpha   90.00
_cell.angle_beta   90.00
_cell.angle_gamma   90.00
#
_symmetry.space_group_name_H-M   'P 1'
#
loop_
_entity.id
_entity.type
_entity.pdbx_description
1 polymer ?
#
loop_
_entity_poly.entity_id
_entity_poly.type
_entity_poly.pdbx_seq_one_letter_code
_entity_poly.pdbx_strand_id
1 'polypeptide(L)'
;MRKKMALFLALIMTINVLDGCGKKDTTTGNATEELQTDYRFEQCGLAYSLPKEWLQREDVNLIPVSYVDTAGEIYGKIEYDFAPSENLDELNNIDSQVPVEELMIPLFTLLVVRDENVDSDSVQDEIDLYENCEELAQEEGFHFYYLTDYIGSTPRFKKSSEKIFETLKSELPLLRETIETFPPDESSVQAQVDIDKQYLNFMSTTLDGDSITSTMFYDYDLTVVNFWASYCYPDINELDTLQAFYEELKQKYPNVNFVQVVIDTPGEGAEDIVEKAHKEAGVTFTTIIPDKNMASWIIENLNGLPTSIFVDKTGKPLPQKIEGVKDLDYYITTTDSMLKEIKTDETDK
;
A
#
# COMPACT_ATOMS: atom_id res chain seq x y z
N MET A 1 -5.00 -31.21 -13.49
CA MET A 1 -4.13 -30.21 -14.16
C MET A 1 -3.88 -29.11 -13.15
N ARG A 2 -2.63 -28.98 -12.68
CA ARG A 2 -2.21 -27.97 -11.69
C ARG A 2 -2.44 -26.57 -12.27
N LYS A 3 -3.48 -25.87 -11.83
CA LYS A 3 -3.59 -24.42 -12.02
C LYS A 3 -2.95 -23.78 -10.78
N LYS A 4 -1.68 -23.39 -10.90
CA LYS A 4 -1.13 -22.32 -10.07
C LYS A 4 -1.84 -21.05 -10.52
N MET A 5 -2.89 -20.65 -9.83
CA MET A 5 -3.51 -19.34 -10.04
C MET A 5 -2.86 -18.38 -9.06
N ALA A 6 -2.19 -17.38 -9.62
CA ALA A 6 -1.59 -16.30 -8.87
C ALA A 6 -2.68 -15.57 -8.10
N LEU A 7 -2.53 -15.56 -6.77
CA LEU A 7 -3.23 -14.67 -5.87
C LEU A 7 -2.77 -13.24 -6.22
N PHE A 8 -3.65 -12.43 -6.79
CA PHE A 8 -3.41 -11.01 -7.04
C PHE A 8 -4.64 -10.23 -6.58
N LEU A 9 -4.87 -10.23 -5.28
CA LEU A 9 -5.64 -9.22 -4.57
C LEU A 9 -5.18 -9.26 -3.12
N ALA A 10 -3.96 -8.78 -2.97
CA ALA A 10 -3.38 -8.45 -1.70
C ALA A 10 -3.51 -6.93 -1.63
N LEU A 11 -4.51 -6.41 -0.90
CA LEU A 11 -4.45 -5.03 -0.44
C LEU A 11 -3.37 -5.02 0.65
N ILE A 12 -2.14 -4.99 0.15
CA ILE A 12 -0.90 -5.00 0.87
C ILE A 12 -0.63 -3.54 1.22
N MET A 13 -0.91 -3.13 2.46
CA MET A 13 0.07 -2.30 3.16
C MET A 13 1.00 -3.26 3.89
N THR A 14 1.89 -3.92 3.13
CA THR A 14 3.01 -4.62 3.76
C THR A 14 4.02 -3.55 4.11
N ILE A 15 4.11 -3.27 5.41
CA ILE A 15 5.41 -3.10 6.04
C ILE A 15 6.12 -4.45 5.79
N ASN A 16 6.92 -4.54 4.73
CA ASN A 16 7.61 -5.76 4.35
C ASN A 16 8.62 -6.13 5.45
N VAL A 17 8.28 -7.09 6.30
CA VAL A 17 9.26 -7.83 7.09
C VAL A 17 8.90 -9.31 7.12
N LEU A 18 9.03 -9.98 5.97
CA LEU A 18 9.21 -11.43 5.92
C LEU A 18 10.70 -11.74 6.18
N ASP A 19 11.19 -11.44 7.39
CA ASP A 19 12.44 -12.03 7.88
C ASP A 19 12.11 -13.37 8.56
N GLY A 20 11.97 -14.39 7.73
CA GLY A 20 12.08 -15.77 8.17
C GLY A 20 13.50 -15.99 8.71
N CYS A 21 13.64 -15.98 10.03
CA CYS A 21 14.88 -16.31 10.71
C CYS A 21 15.26 -17.79 10.39
N GLY A 22 16.15 -17.99 9.43
CA GLY A 22 16.65 -19.32 9.06
C GLY A 22 17.92 -19.23 8.22
N LYS A 23 19.06 -19.58 8.83
CA LYS A 23 20.38 -19.64 8.20
C LYS A 23 20.37 -20.36 6.84
N LYS A 24 21.07 -19.77 5.86
CA LYS A 24 21.44 -20.41 4.58
C LYS A 24 22.27 -21.68 4.84
N ASP A 25 21.83 -22.80 4.29
CA ASP A 25 22.72 -23.84 3.79
C ASP A 25 22.18 -24.38 2.46
N THR A 26 22.95 -24.18 1.41
CA THR A 26 22.69 -24.64 0.04
C THR A 26 22.89 -26.15 -0.04
N THR A 27 21.81 -26.92 -0.12
CA THR A 27 21.87 -28.29 -0.68
C THR A 27 20.61 -28.64 -1.46
N THR A 28 20.80 -29.03 -2.71
CA THR A 28 19.80 -29.54 -3.63
C THR A 28 19.11 -30.79 -3.08
N GLY A 29 17.82 -30.69 -2.76
CA GLY A 29 16.94 -31.79 -2.41
C GLY A 29 15.50 -31.40 -2.68
N ASN A 30 14.69 -32.35 -3.18
CA ASN A 30 13.24 -32.19 -3.34
C ASN A 30 12.62 -31.78 -1.99
N ALA A 31 12.42 -30.48 -1.77
CA ALA A 31 11.69 -29.98 -0.63
C ALA A 31 10.19 -30.18 -0.91
N THR A 32 9.57 -31.10 -0.18
CA THR A 32 8.15 -30.96 0.16
C THR A 32 8.08 -29.62 0.90
N GLU A 33 7.50 -28.58 0.28
CA GLU A 33 7.21 -27.33 0.98
C GLU A 33 6.29 -27.69 2.16
N GLU A 34 6.83 -27.62 3.38
CA GLU A 34 6.03 -27.78 4.58
C GLU A 34 5.05 -26.60 4.64
N LEU A 35 3.78 -26.93 4.81
CA LEU A 35 2.72 -25.96 4.85
C LEU A 35 2.86 -25.12 6.14
N GLN A 36 3.15 -23.82 5.99
CA GLN A 36 3.30 -22.89 7.09
C GLN A 36 1.96 -22.71 7.80
N THR A 37 1.92 -23.02 9.09
CA THR A 37 0.73 -22.84 9.95
C THR A 37 0.94 -21.80 11.04
N ASP A 38 2.20 -21.54 11.38
CA ASP A 38 2.57 -20.73 12.53
C ASP A 38 2.93 -19.33 12.03
N TYR A 39 2.30 -18.33 12.63
CA TYR A 39 2.45 -16.92 12.29
C TYR A 39 2.86 -16.14 13.52
N ARG A 40 3.79 -15.21 13.33
CA ARG A 40 4.28 -14.32 14.37
C ARG A 40 4.50 -12.93 13.78
N PHE A 41 3.81 -11.95 14.35
CA PHE A 41 3.81 -10.57 13.95
C PHE A 41 4.37 -9.73 15.10
N GLU A 42 5.69 -9.53 15.08
CA GLU A 42 6.37 -8.77 16.13
C GLU A 42 5.82 -7.32 16.19
N GLN A 43 5.43 -6.77 15.04
CA GLN A 43 4.94 -5.40 14.87
C GLN A 43 3.66 -5.11 15.66
N CYS A 44 2.80 -6.12 15.84
CA CYS A 44 1.54 -5.99 16.53
C CYS A 44 1.41 -6.90 17.74
N GLY A 45 2.48 -7.57 18.16
CA GLY A 45 2.44 -8.33 19.41
C GLY A 45 1.61 -9.62 19.36
N LEU A 46 1.42 -10.20 18.18
CA LEU A 46 0.54 -11.36 17.99
C LEU A 46 1.28 -12.56 17.40
N ALA A 47 1.02 -13.74 17.94
CA ALA A 47 1.37 -15.01 17.30
C ALA A 47 0.21 -16.00 17.40
N TYR A 48 0.06 -16.87 16.40
CA TYR A 48 -0.99 -17.89 16.38
C TYR A 48 -0.63 -19.01 15.42
N SER A 49 -1.35 -20.14 15.52
CA SER A 49 -1.22 -21.26 14.60
C SER A 49 -2.57 -21.59 13.99
N LEU A 50 -2.68 -21.47 12.66
CA LEU A 50 -3.90 -21.89 11.96
C LEU A 50 -4.04 -23.42 12.00
N PRO A 51 -5.25 -23.96 12.22
CA PRO A 51 -5.49 -25.38 12.08
C PRO A 51 -5.05 -25.91 10.71
N LYS A 52 -4.23 -26.96 10.70
CA LYS A 52 -3.67 -27.55 9.46
C LYS A 52 -4.76 -27.98 8.50
N GLU A 53 -5.87 -28.45 9.05
CA GLU A 53 -7.05 -28.91 8.34
C GLU A 53 -7.69 -27.79 7.51
N TRP A 54 -7.62 -26.52 7.95
CA TRP A 54 -8.16 -25.38 7.19
C TRP A 54 -7.37 -25.16 5.91
N LEU A 55 -6.04 -25.26 5.99
CA LEU A 55 -5.13 -24.96 4.90
C LEU A 55 -4.96 -26.12 3.90
N GLN A 56 -5.31 -27.34 4.29
CA GLN A 56 -5.22 -28.53 3.42
C GLN A 56 -6.48 -28.79 2.59
N ARG A 57 -7.59 -28.13 2.93
CA ARG A 57 -8.88 -28.33 2.29
C ARG A 57 -8.98 -27.53 0.99
N GLU A 58 -9.14 -28.23 -0.14
CA GLU A 58 -9.30 -27.59 -1.46
C GLU A 58 -10.58 -26.75 -1.58
N ASP A 59 -11.54 -26.94 -0.69
CA ASP A 59 -12.81 -26.21 -0.62
C ASP A 59 -12.80 -25.03 0.37
N VAL A 60 -11.66 -24.76 1.00
CA VAL A 60 -11.47 -23.66 1.94
C VAL A 60 -10.51 -22.64 1.32
N ASN A 61 -11.00 -21.42 1.10
CA ASN A 61 -10.15 -20.29 0.76
C ASN A 61 -10.29 -19.24 1.86
N LEU A 62 -9.22 -19.07 2.63
CA LEU A 62 -9.11 -18.03 3.64
C LEU A 62 -8.17 -16.95 3.12
N ILE A 63 -8.66 -15.71 3.07
CA ILE A 63 -7.94 -14.54 2.56
C ILE A 63 -7.54 -13.70 3.78
N PRO A 64 -6.25 -13.64 4.14
CA PRO A 64 -5.82 -12.78 5.23
C PRO A 64 -5.78 -11.31 4.79
N VAL A 65 -6.30 -10.43 5.64
CA VAL A 65 -6.15 -8.98 5.58
C VAL A 65 -5.48 -8.53 6.87
N SER A 66 -4.36 -7.81 6.77
CA SER A 66 -3.68 -7.33 7.97
C SER A 66 -2.97 -6.01 7.73
N TYR A 67 -2.92 -5.19 8.78
CA TYR A 67 -2.15 -3.94 8.79
C TYR A 67 -1.69 -3.60 10.21
N VAL A 68 -0.69 -2.71 10.27
CA VAL A 68 -0.32 -1.95 11.47
C VAL A 68 -0.35 -0.48 11.10
N ASP A 69 -1.06 0.33 11.87
CA ASP A 69 -1.14 1.78 11.71
C ASP A 69 -0.73 2.46 13.02
N THR A 70 0.48 3.00 13.04
CA THR A 70 1.03 3.68 14.22
C THR A 70 0.26 4.95 14.61
N ALA A 71 -0.48 5.54 13.66
CA ALA A 71 -1.24 6.77 13.85
C ALA A 71 -2.76 6.55 13.90
N GLY A 72 -3.22 5.33 13.63
CA GLY A 72 -4.63 4.95 13.62
C GLY A 72 -5.19 4.72 15.01
N GLU A 73 -6.53 4.81 15.13
CA GLU A 73 -7.24 4.48 16.37
C GLU A 73 -7.14 2.97 16.68
N ILE A 74 -7.22 2.13 15.65
CA ILE A 74 -6.84 0.71 15.68
C ILE A 74 -5.36 0.61 15.30
N TYR A 75 -4.53 0.13 16.22
CA TYR A 75 -3.08 0.01 16.00
C TYR A 75 -2.73 -1.16 15.08
N GLY A 76 -3.39 -2.31 15.23
CA GLY A 76 -3.17 -3.47 14.39
C GLY A 76 -4.45 -4.27 14.18
N LYS A 77 -4.62 -4.82 12.97
CA LYS A 77 -5.72 -5.71 12.62
C LYS A 77 -5.19 -6.90 11.83
N ILE A 78 -5.65 -8.10 12.17
CA ILE A 78 -5.46 -9.32 11.38
C ILE A 78 -6.82 -10.00 11.25
N GLU A 79 -7.36 -10.04 10.03
CA GLU A 79 -8.66 -10.60 9.69
C GLU A 79 -8.47 -11.73 8.67
N TYR A 80 -9.26 -12.79 8.80
CA TYR A 80 -9.30 -13.86 7.79
C TYR A 80 -10.71 -13.96 7.23
N ASP A 81 -10.84 -13.67 5.94
CA ASP A 81 -12.10 -13.77 5.22
C ASP A 81 -12.25 -15.13 4.56
N PHE A 82 -13.41 -15.76 4.74
CA PHE A 82 -13.76 -16.94 3.96
C PHE A 82 -14.37 -16.54 2.62
N ALA A 83 -13.70 -16.94 1.54
CA ALA A 83 -14.16 -16.76 0.17
C ALA A 83 -14.54 -18.13 -0.44
N PRO A 84 -15.83 -18.38 -0.73
CA PRO A 84 -16.24 -19.60 -1.42
C PRO A 84 -15.59 -19.72 -2.80
N SER A 85 -15.23 -20.94 -3.20
CA SER A 85 -14.58 -21.18 -4.50
C SER A 85 -15.41 -20.68 -5.69
N GLU A 86 -16.74 -20.68 -5.59
CA GLU A 86 -17.62 -20.12 -6.62
C GLU A 86 -17.58 -18.59 -6.77
N ASN A 87 -17.07 -17.87 -5.77
CA ASN A 87 -16.97 -16.41 -5.78
C ASN A 87 -15.59 -15.93 -6.25
N LEU A 88 -14.59 -16.82 -6.33
CA LEU A 88 -13.22 -16.45 -6.69
C LEU A 88 -13.08 -15.83 -8.08
N ASP A 89 -13.87 -16.27 -9.07
CA ASP A 89 -13.82 -15.69 -10.42
C ASP A 89 -14.26 -14.21 -10.41
N GLU A 90 -15.26 -13.88 -9.59
CA GLU A 90 -15.75 -12.50 -9.42
C GLU A 90 -14.76 -11.66 -8.62
N LEU A 91 -14.21 -12.23 -7.54
CA LEU A 91 -13.17 -11.57 -6.73
C LEU A 91 -11.92 -11.24 -7.54
N ASN A 92 -11.55 -12.09 -8.50
CA ASN A 92 -10.38 -11.84 -9.36
C ASN A 92 -10.68 -10.92 -10.56
N ASN A 93 -11.91 -10.42 -10.70
CA ASN A 93 -12.32 -9.56 -11.79
C ASN A 93 -12.28 -8.09 -11.35
N ILE A 94 -11.26 -7.35 -11.80
CA ILE A 94 -11.10 -5.91 -11.49
C ILE A 94 -12.27 -5.05 -12.00
N ASP A 95 -12.98 -5.50 -13.02
CA ASP A 95 -14.15 -4.80 -13.58
C ASP A 95 -15.46 -5.18 -12.87
N SER A 96 -15.40 -6.05 -11.86
CA SER A 96 -16.58 -6.48 -11.10
C SER A 96 -17.29 -5.28 -10.48
N GLN A 97 -18.62 -5.30 -10.57
CA GLN A 97 -19.50 -4.34 -9.90
C GLN A 97 -20.16 -4.95 -8.66
N VAL A 98 -19.79 -6.19 -8.30
CA VAL A 98 -20.34 -6.86 -7.12
C VAL A 98 -19.56 -6.38 -5.90
N PRO A 99 -20.23 -5.90 -4.84
CA PRO A 99 -19.56 -5.53 -3.61
C PRO A 99 -18.78 -6.73 -3.03
N VAL A 100 -17.54 -6.49 -2.58
CA VAL A 100 -16.67 -7.54 -2.02
C VAL A 100 -17.30 -8.19 -0.78
N GLU A 101 -18.02 -7.43 0.02
CA GLU A 101 -18.81 -7.87 1.18
C GLU A 101 -19.93 -8.88 0.83
N GLU A 102 -20.35 -8.97 -0.44
CA GLU A 102 -21.28 -10.03 -0.89
C GLU A 102 -20.54 -11.31 -1.30
N LEU A 103 -19.22 -11.25 -1.51
CA LEU A 103 -18.40 -12.32 -2.10
C LEU A 103 -17.56 -13.07 -1.08
N MET A 104 -17.21 -12.45 0.04
CA MET A 104 -16.49 -13.06 1.16
C MET A 104 -17.07 -12.57 2.49
N ILE A 105 -16.77 -13.30 3.56
CA ILE A 105 -17.24 -12.96 4.91
C ILE A 105 -16.12 -13.17 5.94
N PRO A 106 -15.92 -12.25 6.90
CA PRO A 106 -14.96 -12.44 7.99
C PRO A 106 -15.26 -13.70 8.80
N LEU A 107 -14.23 -14.52 9.00
CA LEU A 107 -14.29 -15.70 9.87
C LEU A 107 -13.91 -15.32 11.31
N PHE A 108 -12.82 -14.55 11.47
CA PHE A 108 -12.38 -13.99 12.74
C PHE A 108 -11.48 -12.77 12.51
N THR A 109 -11.36 -11.93 13.53
CA THR A 109 -10.45 -10.79 13.55
C THR A 109 -9.69 -10.70 14.87
N LEU A 110 -8.39 -10.41 14.79
CA LEU A 110 -7.55 -10.03 15.91
C LEU A 110 -7.31 -8.52 15.83
N LEU A 111 -7.67 -7.80 16.90
CA LEU A 111 -7.41 -6.37 17.02
C LEU A 111 -6.36 -6.10 18.08
N VAL A 112 -5.55 -5.08 17.82
CA VAL A 112 -4.58 -4.52 18.76
C VAL A 112 -4.87 -3.03 18.85
N VAL A 113 -5.16 -2.55 20.05
CA VAL A 113 -5.66 -1.19 20.30
C VAL A 113 -4.86 -0.58 21.45
N ARG A 114 -4.48 0.69 21.35
CA ARG A 114 -3.82 1.38 22.46
C ARG A 114 -4.81 1.69 23.58
N ASP A 115 -4.34 1.72 24.83
CA ASP A 115 -5.13 2.09 26.02
C ASP A 115 -5.97 3.35 25.77
N GLU A 116 -5.41 4.40 25.15
CA GLU A 116 -6.10 5.66 24.89
C GLU A 116 -7.22 5.59 23.85
N ASN A 117 -7.25 4.55 23.01
CA ASN A 117 -8.17 4.45 21.86
C ASN A 117 -9.26 3.40 22.05
N VAL A 118 -9.27 2.63 23.15
CA VAL A 118 -10.26 1.55 23.39
C VAL A 118 -11.70 2.04 23.26
N ASP A 119 -11.99 3.25 23.74
CA ASP A 119 -13.32 3.86 23.70
C ASP A 119 -13.56 4.73 22.45
N SER A 120 -12.68 4.68 21.44
CA SER A 120 -12.84 5.46 20.20
C SER A 120 -13.96 4.90 19.32
N ASP A 121 -14.62 5.79 18.56
CA ASP A 121 -15.71 5.41 17.66
C ASP A 121 -15.24 4.35 16.65
N SER A 122 -14.03 4.47 16.06
CA SER A 122 -13.55 3.47 15.09
C SER A 122 -13.35 2.08 15.70
N VAL A 123 -12.90 1.99 16.96
CA VAL A 123 -12.72 0.71 17.65
C VAL A 123 -14.08 0.08 17.97
N GLN A 124 -15.03 0.88 18.46
CA GLN A 124 -16.38 0.40 18.77
C GLN A 124 -17.13 -0.01 17.51
N ASP A 125 -17.04 0.77 16.43
CA ASP A 125 -17.66 0.45 15.13
C ASP A 125 -17.15 -0.90 14.60
N GLU A 126 -15.85 -1.18 14.72
CA GLU A 126 -15.27 -2.47 14.32
C GLU A 126 -15.73 -3.63 15.22
N ILE A 127 -15.78 -3.43 16.54
CA ILE A 127 -16.27 -4.45 17.49
C ILE A 127 -17.76 -4.77 17.24
N ASP A 128 -18.58 -3.76 16.96
CA ASP A 128 -20.02 -3.89 16.73
C ASP A 128 -20.36 -4.68 15.45
N LEU A 129 -19.38 -4.95 14.59
CA LEU A 129 -19.53 -5.87 13.46
C LEU A 129 -19.59 -7.35 13.89
N TYR A 130 -19.32 -7.68 15.15
CA TYR A 130 -19.18 -9.04 15.64
C TYR A 130 -20.11 -9.30 16.84
N GLU A 131 -20.74 -10.48 16.90
CA GLU A 131 -21.56 -10.86 18.07
C GLU A 131 -20.69 -11.17 19.29
N ASN A 132 -19.43 -11.57 19.08
CA ASN A 132 -18.51 -11.94 20.14
C ASN A 132 -17.21 -11.13 20.06
N CYS A 133 -16.87 -10.48 21.17
CA CYS A 133 -15.61 -9.81 21.41
C CYS A 133 -14.99 -10.35 22.70
N GLU A 134 -13.85 -11.01 22.57
CA GLU A 134 -13.06 -11.51 23.69
C GLU A 134 -11.79 -10.67 23.86
N GLU A 135 -11.59 -10.07 25.03
CA GLU A 135 -10.32 -9.45 25.40
C GLU A 135 -9.31 -10.54 25.80
N LEU A 136 -8.26 -10.69 24.99
CA LEU A 136 -7.22 -11.71 25.15
C LEU A 136 -6.23 -11.33 26.26
N ALA A 137 -5.76 -10.08 26.24
CA ALA A 137 -4.74 -9.56 27.15
C ALA A 137 -4.71 -8.03 27.13
N GLN A 138 -4.09 -7.47 28.18
CA GLN A 138 -3.63 -6.08 28.22
C GLN A 138 -2.14 -6.08 28.55
N GLU A 139 -1.30 -5.56 27.64
CA GLU A 139 0.15 -5.58 27.77
C GLU A 139 0.78 -4.26 27.30
N GLU A 140 1.62 -3.66 28.13
CA GLU A 140 2.44 -2.48 27.79
C GLU A 140 1.69 -1.32 27.10
N GLY A 141 0.45 -1.06 27.50
CA GLY A 141 -0.37 0.03 26.94
C GLY A 141 -1.22 -0.38 25.73
N PHE A 142 -1.33 -1.68 25.47
CA PHE A 142 -2.14 -2.24 24.40
C PHE A 142 -3.16 -3.24 24.95
N HIS A 143 -4.33 -3.24 24.32
CA HIS A 143 -5.39 -4.21 24.46
C HIS A 143 -5.46 -5.09 23.20
N PHE A 144 -5.64 -6.39 23.42
CA PHE A 144 -5.72 -7.39 22.36
C PHE A 144 -7.11 -8.02 22.37
N TYR A 145 -7.80 -8.01 21.23
CA TYR A 145 -9.14 -8.57 21.12
C TYR A 145 -9.20 -9.67 20.07
N TYR A 146 -10.03 -10.68 20.32
CA TYR A 146 -10.41 -11.71 19.38
C TYR A 146 -11.91 -11.59 19.10
N LEU A 147 -12.22 -11.21 17.87
CA LEU A 147 -13.58 -10.97 17.38
C LEU A 147 -14.04 -12.17 16.54
N THR A 148 -15.21 -12.70 16.86
CA THR A 148 -15.82 -13.82 16.14
C THR A 148 -17.32 -13.60 15.95
N ASP A 149 -17.94 -14.44 15.12
CA ASP A 149 -19.38 -14.36 14.85
C ASP A 149 -19.79 -13.03 14.20
N TYR A 150 -19.15 -12.73 13.06
CA TYR A 150 -19.45 -11.55 12.25
C TYR A 150 -20.95 -11.43 11.92
N ILE A 151 -21.52 -10.24 12.14
CA ILE A 151 -22.92 -9.85 11.92
C ILE A 151 -23.08 -9.44 10.45
N GLY A 152 -22.82 -10.40 9.56
CA GLY A 152 -22.92 -10.24 8.11
C GLY A 152 -23.98 -11.15 7.51
N SER A 153 -24.22 -10.96 6.22
CA SER A 153 -25.02 -11.90 5.43
C SER A 153 -24.17 -12.49 4.32
N THR A 154 -24.51 -13.70 3.87
CA THR A 154 -23.79 -14.43 2.81
C THR A 154 -24.68 -14.63 1.58
N PRO A 155 -25.23 -13.57 0.96
CA PRO A 155 -26.33 -13.67 0.00
C PRO A 155 -25.98 -14.46 -1.26
N ARG A 156 -24.68 -14.60 -1.59
CA ARG A 156 -24.19 -15.31 -2.77
C ARG A 156 -23.63 -16.70 -2.47
N PHE A 157 -23.59 -17.12 -1.20
CA PHE A 157 -23.00 -18.39 -0.85
C PHE A 157 -23.95 -19.52 -1.22
N LYS A 158 -23.41 -20.60 -1.80
CA LYS A 158 -24.17 -21.85 -1.91
C LYS A 158 -24.29 -22.49 -0.53
N LYS A 159 -25.34 -23.30 -0.34
CA LYS A 159 -25.53 -24.10 0.88
C LYS A 159 -24.34 -24.97 1.26
N SER A 160 -23.57 -25.44 0.28
CA SER A 160 -22.33 -26.18 0.54
C SER A 160 -21.29 -25.29 1.22
N SER A 161 -21.16 -24.06 0.76
CA SER A 161 -20.18 -23.07 1.22
C SER A 161 -20.57 -22.49 2.57
N GLU A 162 -21.87 -22.24 2.80
CA GLU A 162 -22.42 -21.94 4.13
C GLU A 162 -22.06 -23.04 5.13
N LYS A 163 -22.21 -24.32 4.75
CA LYS A 163 -21.86 -25.44 5.64
C LYS A 163 -20.35 -25.50 5.93
N ILE A 164 -19.51 -25.17 4.95
CA ILE A 164 -18.06 -25.09 5.14
C ILE A 164 -17.74 -23.97 6.15
N PHE A 165 -18.33 -22.79 5.96
CA PHE A 165 -18.17 -21.65 6.86
C PHE A 165 -18.60 -21.99 8.29
N GLU A 166 -19.78 -22.60 8.48
CA GLU A 166 -20.24 -23.06 9.80
C GLU A 166 -19.29 -24.09 10.44
N THR A 167 -18.64 -24.93 9.63
CA THR A 167 -17.63 -25.87 10.13
C THR A 167 -16.41 -25.11 10.64
N LEU A 168 -15.90 -24.15 9.86
CA LEU A 168 -14.76 -23.31 10.25
C LEU A 168 -15.08 -22.51 11.52
N LYS A 169 -16.28 -21.92 11.61
CA LYS A 169 -16.77 -21.24 12.81
C LYS A 169 -16.73 -22.15 14.04
N SER A 170 -17.17 -23.40 13.89
CA SER A 170 -17.16 -24.37 15.01
C SER A 170 -15.75 -24.75 15.47
N GLU A 171 -14.73 -24.51 14.63
CA GLU A 171 -13.32 -24.81 14.88
C GLU A 171 -12.53 -23.58 15.37
N LEU A 172 -13.11 -22.38 15.40
CA LEU A 172 -12.49 -21.16 15.95
C LEU A 172 -11.94 -21.32 17.39
N PRO A 173 -12.54 -22.13 18.30
CA PRO A 173 -11.94 -22.39 19.60
C PRO A 173 -10.58 -23.09 19.51
N LEU A 174 -10.32 -23.88 18.46
CA LEU A 174 -9.00 -24.51 18.26
C LEU A 174 -7.94 -23.47 17.92
N LEU A 175 -8.28 -22.49 17.07
CA LEU A 175 -7.40 -21.36 16.77
C LEU A 175 -7.15 -20.54 18.04
N ARG A 176 -8.21 -20.25 18.81
CA ARG A 176 -8.15 -19.43 20.02
C ARG A 176 -7.11 -19.91 21.03
N GLU A 177 -6.97 -21.23 21.22
CA GLU A 177 -5.98 -21.82 22.14
C GLU A 177 -4.53 -21.64 21.69
N THR A 178 -4.30 -21.24 20.44
CA THR A 178 -2.95 -21.03 19.88
C THR A 178 -2.52 -19.57 19.88
N ILE A 179 -3.45 -18.64 20.16
CA ILE A 179 -3.15 -17.21 20.14
C ILE A 179 -2.29 -16.85 21.35
N GLU A 180 -1.15 -16.25 21.07
CA GLU A 180 -0.21 -15.68 22.03
C GLU A 180 -0.10 -14.18 21.79
N THR A 181 -0.15 -13.41 22.88
CA THR A 181 0.10 -11.98 22.91
C THR A 181 1.46 -11.69 23.54
N PHE A 182 2.07 -10.61 23.11
CA PHE A 182 3.32 -10.06 23.66
C PHE A 182 3.42 -8.57 23.29
N PRO A 183 4.33 -7.79 23.90
CA PRO A 183 4.45 -6.37 23.59
C PRO A 183 4.79 -6.11 22.10
N PRO A 184 4.06 -5.20 21.42
CA PRO A 184 4.38 -4.83 20.04
C PRO A 184 5.77 -4.19 19.89
N ASP A 185 6.53 -4.58 18.87
CA ASP A 185 7.79 -3.92 18.50
C ASP A 185 7.52 -2.65 17.68
N GLU A 186 7.04 -1.61 18.36
CA GLU A 186 6.80 -0.31 17.73
C GLU A 186 8.07 0.29 17.13
N SER A 187 9.25 -0.09 17.65
CA SER A 187 10.52 0.47 17.20
C SER A 187 10.88 0.02 15.79
N SER A 188 10.62 -1.24 15.44
CA SER A 188 10.82 -1.73 14.07
C SER A 188 9.77 -1.20 13.11
N VAL A 189 8.52 -1.04 13.56
CA VAL A 189 7.46 -0.40 12.76
C VAL A 189 7.84 1.04 12.44
N GLN A 190 8.23 1.82 13.45
CA GLN A 190 8.67 3.20 13.26
C GLN A 190 9.93 3.27 12.39
N ALA A 191 10.90 2.38 12.58
CA ALA A 191 12.08 2.33 11.73
C ALA A 191 11.73 2.05 10.26
N GLN A 192 10.76 1.17 9.99
CA GLN A 192 10.31 0.93 8.63
C GLN A 192 9.53 2.13 8.06
N VAL A 193 8.67 2.76 8.86
CA VAL A 193 8.00 4.02 8.46
C VAL A 193 9.03 5.10 8.12
N ASP A 194 10.08 5.24 8.94
CA ASP A 194 11.16 6.20 8.72
C ASP A 194 11.99 5.87 7.48
N ILE A 195 12.14 4.58 7.14
CA ILE A 195 12.73 4.14 5.89
C ILE A 195 11.81 4.50 4.73
N ASP A 196 10.53 4.15 4.80
CA ASP A 196 9.56 4.37 3.72
C ASP A 196 9.37 5.86 3.41
N LYS A 197 9.43 6.73 4.43
CA LYS A 197 9.43 8.20 4.27
C LYS A 197 10.61 8.74 3.45
N GLN A 198 11.71 7.99 3.35
CA GLN A 198 12.85 8.37 2.50
C GLN A 198 12.57 8.13 1.01
N TYR A 199 11.48 7.45 0.66
CA TYR A 199 11.12 7.12 -0.71
C TYR A 199 9.80 7.80 -1.09
N LEU A 200 9.68 8.16 -2.37
CA LEU A 200 8.42 8.63 -2.92
C LEU A 200 7.58 7.42 -3.37
N ASN A 201 6.74 6.91 -2.46
CA ASN A 201 5.87 5.76 -2.73
C ASN A 201 4.43 6.21 -2.96
N PHE A 202 3.80 5.64 -4.00
CA PHE A 202 2.40 5.90 -4.32
C PHE A 202 1.78 4.78 -5.16
N MET A 203 0.46 4.68 -5.07
CA MET A 203 -0.43 3.91 -5.94
C MET A 203 -1.67 4.76 -6.23
N SER A 204 -1.77 5.28 -7.45
CA SER A 204 -2.77 6.28 -7.80
C SER A 204 -3.22 6.16 -9.26
N THR A 205 -3.84 7.22 -9.78
CA THR A 205 -4.22 7.37 -11.18
C THR A 205 -3.59 8.60 -11.81
N THR A 206 -3.47 8.58 -13.13
CA THR A 206 -3.19 9.77 -13.92
C THR A 206 -4.43 10.67 -13.98
N LEU A 207 -4.25 11.91 -14.46
CA LEU A 207 -5.36 12.83 -14.75
C LEU A 207 -6.34 12.24 -15.79
N ASP A 208 -5.85 11.37 -16.68
CA ASP A 208 -6.68 10.66 -17.68
C ASP A 208 -7.41 9.43 -17.12
N GLY A 209 -7.15 9.07 -15.85
CA GLY A 209 -7.79 7.95 -15.15
C GLY A 209 -7.05 6.61 -15.24
N ASP A 210 -5.88 6.56 -15.86
CA ASP A 210 -5.07 5.33 -15.94
C ASP A 210 -4.38 5.04 -14.61
N SER A 211 -4.34 3.78 -14.17
CA SER A 211 -3.61 3.40 -12.96
C SER A 211 -2.10 3.60 -13.11
N ILE A 212 -1.46 4.16 -12.08
CA ILE A 212 -0.02 4.40 -12.03
C ILE A 212 0.53 4.18 -10.62
N THR A 213 1.72 3.60 -10.52
CA THR A 213 2.37 3.33 -9.23
C THR A 213 3.83 3.77 -9.27
N SER A 214 4.42 3.92 -8.10
CA SER A 214 5.85 4.20 -7.91
C SER A 214 6.79 3.18 -8.60
N THR A 215 6.30 2.00 -9.03
CA THR A 215 7.14 1.09 -9.83
C THR A 215 7.55 1.69 -11.16
N MET A 216 6.88 2.75 -11.63
CA MET A 216 7.31 3.49 -12.82
C MET A 216 8.74 4.04 -12.70
N PHE A 217 9.28 4.21 -11.48
CA PHE A 217 10.66 4.69 -11.30
C PHE A 217 11.68 3.66 -11.80
N TYR A 218 11.34 2.37 -11.73
CA TYR A 218 12.28 1.27 -11.92
C TYR A 218 12.79 1.16 -13.36
N ASP A 219 12.04 1.69 -14.32
CA ASP A 219 12.36 1.64 -15.74
C ASP A 219 13.34 2.74 -16.19
N TYR A 220 13.67 3.69 -15.30
CA TYR A 220 14.49 4.86 -15.62
C TYR A 220 15.64 5.02 -14.64
N ASP A 221 16.77 5.52 -15.11
CA ASP A 221 17.88 5.86 -14.21
C ASP A 221 17.50 7.04 -13.29
N LEU A 222 16.66 7.95 -13.81
CA LEU A 222 16.19 9.12 -13.10
C LEU A 222 14.78 9.50 -13.57
N THR A 223 13.92 9.92 -12.66
CA THR A 223 12.66 10.58 -13.00
C THR A 223 12.62 11.97 -12.38
N VAL A 224 12.29 12.98 -13.18
CA VAL A 224 11.94 14.31 -12.68
C VAL A 224 10.47 14.32 -12.30
N VAL A 225 10.16 14.67 -11.06
CA VAL A 225 8.79 14.81 -10.56
C VAL A 225 8.54 16.29 -10.27
N ASN A 226 7.68 16.91 -11.06
CA ASN A 226 7.25 18.30 -10.88
C ASN A 226 5.98 18.34 -10.03
N PHE A 227 6.00 19.10 -8.94
CA PHE A 227 4.83 19.37 -8.12
C PHE A 227 4.28 20.75 -8.46
N TRP A 228 3.00 20.76 -8.85
CA TRP A 228 2.26 21.94 -9.28
C TRP A 228 0.88 21.93 -8.62
N ALA A 229 0.14 23.04 -8.73
CA ALA A 229 -1.23 23.13 -8.25
C ALA A 229 -2.07 24.01 -9.17
N SER A 230 -3.39 23.80 -9.17
CA SER A 230 -4.30 24.62 -9.98
C SER A 230 -4.20 26.11 -9.65
N TYR A 231 -3.98 26.46 -8.37
CA TYR A 231 -3.81 27.84 -7.92
C TYR A 231 -2.49 28.50 -8.34
N CYS A 232 -1.56 27.76 -8.95
CA CYS A 232 -0.40 28.36 -9.61
C CYS A 232 -0.81 29.07 -10.91
N TYR A 233 -1.88 28.62 -11.57
CA TYR A 233 -2.39 29.27 -12.78
C TYR A 233 -3.33 30.43 -12.44
N PRO A 234 -3.28 31.56 -13.17
CA PRO A 234 -2.42 31.87 -14.32
C PRO A 234 -1.10 32.56 -13.97
N ASP A 235 -0.89 32.88 -12.70
CA ASP A 235 0.13 33.83 -12.26
C ASP A 235 1.57 33.26 -12.31
N ILE A 236 1.70 31.94 -12.17
CA ILE A 236 2.96 31.19 -12.21
C ILE A 236 2.94 30.26 -13.42
N ASN A 237 3.24 30.82 -14.60
CA ASN A 237 3.22 30.11 -15.87
C ASN A 237 4.58 29.45 -16.20
N GLU A 238 4.79 28.21 -15.77
CA GLU A 238 5.97 27.40 -16.13
C GLU A 238 5.70 26.27 -17.11
N LEU A 239 4.42 25.98 -17.42
CA LEU A 239 4.02 24.80 -18.20
C LEU A 239 4.65 24.78 -19.60
N ASP A 240 4.77 25.93 -20.27
CA ASP A 240 5.45 26.04 -21.56
C ASP A 240 6.94 25.63 -21.46
N THR A 241 7.59 26.03 -20.36
CA THR A 241 9.00 25.69 -20.11
C THR A 241 9.16 24.21 -19.75
N LEU A 242 8.26 23.67 -18.93
CA LEU A 242 8.23 22.24 -18.59
C LEU A 242 7.96 21.37 -19.82
N GLN A 243 7.07 21.81 -20.71
CA GLN A 243 6.80 21.08 -21.95
C GLN A 243 8.04 21.07 -22.86
N ALA A 244 8.71 22.21 -23.04
CA ALA A 244 9.97 22.27 -23.77
C ALA A 244 11.06 21.40 -23.12
N PHE A 245 11.12 21.38 -21.79
CA PHE A 245 12.04 20.54 -21.03
C PHE A 245 11.76 19.05 -21.22
N TYR A 246 10.49 18.63 -21.15
CA TYR A 246 10.09 17.25 -21.40
C TYR A 246 10.48 16.77 -22.80
N GLU A 247 10.29 17.60 -23.83
CA GLU A 247 10.71 17.27 -25.19
C GLU A 247 12.24 17.15 -25.33
N GLU A 248 12.99 18.01 -24.66
CA GLU A 248 14.46 17.92 -24.59
C GLU A 248 14.93 16.65 -23.85
N LEU A 249 14.26 16.28 -22.76
CA LEU A 249 14.50 15.02 -22.04
C LEU A 249 14.30 13.82 -22.98
N LYS A 250 13.16 13.75 -23.67
CA LYS A 250 12.88 12.67 -24.63
C LYS A 250 13.91 12.55 -25.75
N GLN A 251 14.47 13.67 -26.21
CA GLN A 251 15.43 13.68 -27.31
C GLN A 251 16.85 13.32 -26.86
N LYS A 252 17.28 13.79 -25.68
CA LYS A 252 18.68 13.71 -25.24
C LYS A 252 18.93 12.66 -24.16
N TYR A 253 17.92 12.29 -23.39
CA TYR A 253 18.02 11.47 -22.19
C TYR A 253 16.99 10.34 -22.19
N PRO A 254 17.18 9.29 -23.03
CA PRO A 254 16.21 8.20 -23.16
C PRO A 254 16.00 7.38 -21.87
N ASN A 255 16.89 7.54 -20.89
CA ASN A 255 16.87 6.91 -19.56
C ASN A 255 16.31 7.85 -18.46
N VAL A 256 15.80 9.03 -18.83
CA VAL A 256 15.19 9.99 -17.90
C VAL A 256 13.71 10.16 -18.20
N ASN A 257 12.88 10.01 -17.17
CA ASN A 257 11.45 10.28 -17.24
C ASN A 257 11.09 11.65 -16.67
N PHE A 258 9.89 12.13 -17.00
CA PHE A 258 9.28 13.32 -16.41
C PHE A 258 7.80 13.06 -16.13
N VAL A 259 7.35 13.39 -14.92
CA VAL A 259 5.95 13.37 -14.54
C VAL A 259 5.59 14.63 -13.75
N GLN A 260 4.35 15.09 -13.88
CA GLN A 260 3.78 16.12 -13.03
C GLN A 260 2.86 15.50 -11.98
N VAL A 261 2.84 16.06 -10.78
CA VAL A 261 1.86 15.82 -9.73
C VAL A 261 1.11 17.12 -9.50
N VAL A 262 -0.22 17.08 -9.56
CA VAL A 262 -1.06 18.22 -9.21
C VAL A 262 -1.56 18.04 -7.79
N ILE A 263 -1.03 18.82 -6.86
CA ILE A 263 -1.15 18.48 -5.43
C ILE A 263 -2.55 18.75 -4.83
N ASP A 264 -3.37 19.54 -5.53
CA ASP A 264 -4.73 19.91 -5.15
C ASP A 264 -5.80 19.14 -5.93
N THR A 265 -5.42 18.01 -6.56
CA THR A 265 -6.35 17.04 -7.15
C THR A 265 -6.42 15.74 -6.33
N PRO A 266 -7.56 15.03 -6.33
CA PRO A 266 -8.84 15.50 -6.85
C PRO A 266 -9.37 16.67 -5.99
N GLY A 267 -9.95 17.69 -6.62
CA GLY A 267 -10.35 18.91 -5.92
C GLY A 267 -11.39 19.70 -6.71
N GLU A 268 -12.33 20.34 -6.02
CA GLU A 268 -13.44 21.06 -6.65
C GLU A 268 -12.91 22.15 -7.60
N GLY A 269 -13.11 21.95 -8.91
CA GLY A 269 -12.69 22.87 -9.97
C GLY A 269 -11.19 22.88 -10.28
N ALA A 270 -10.36 22.15 -9.53
CA ALA A 270 -8.90 22.09 -9.76
C ALA A 270 -8.58 21.42 -11.11
N GLU A 271 -9.24 20.30 -11.42
CA GLU A 271 -9.06 19.57 -12.68
C GLU A 271 -9.43 20.41 -13.90
N ASP A 272 -10.57 21.13 -13.86
CA ASP A 272 -10.98 22.05 -14.95
C ASP A 272 -9.92 23.14 -15.22
N ILE A 273 -9.30 23.66 -14.16
CA ILE A 273 -8.24 24.67 -14.27
C ILE A 273 -6.97 24.05 -14.88
N VAL A 274 -6.60 22.84 -14.41
CA VAL A 274 -5.44 22.09 -14.90
C VAL A 274 -5.62 21.76 -16.38
N GLU A 275 -6.76 21.20 -16.78
CA GLU A 275 -7.08 20.88 -18.17
C GLU A 275 -6.97 22.12 -19.07
N LYS A 276 -7.51 23.25 -18.61
CA LYS A 276 -7.40 24.52 -19.34
C LYS A 276 -5.94 24.95 -19.49
N ALA A 277 -5.17 24.96 -18.40
CA ALA A 277 -3.78 25.38 -18.40
C ALA A 277 -2.91 24.47 -19.27
N HIS A 278 -3.11 23.15 -19.18
CA HIS A 278 -2.44 22.14 -20.00
C HIS A 278 -2.75 22.32 -21.49
N LYS A 279 -4.00 22.57 -21.84
CA LYS A 279 -4.41 22.81 -23.23
C LYS A 279 -3.80 24.09 -23.81
N GLU A 280 -3.70 25.15 -23.00
CA GLU A 280 -3.07 26.42 -23.41
C GLU A 280 -1.56 26.24 -23.66
N ALA A 281 -0.87 25.49 -22.80
CA ALA A 281 0.57 25.24 -22.89
C ALA A 281 0.95 24.05 -23.82
N GLY A 282 -0.03 23.25 -24.24
CA GLY A 282 0.22 22.06 -25.06
C GLY A 282 0.95 20.95 -24.30
N VAL A 283 0.60 20.74 -23.03
CA VAL A 283 1.19 19.71 -22.17
C VAL A 283 0.94 18.30 -22.74
N THR A 284 1.98 17.47 -22.79
CA THR A 284 1.92 16.07 -23.27
C THR A 284 2.60 15.06 -22.33
N PHE A 285 3.12 15.51 -21.19
CA PHE A 285 3.66 14.63 -20.16
C PHE A 285 2.57 14.08 -19.24
N THR A 286 2.85 12.94 -18.60
CA THR A 286 1.94 12.31 -17.65
C THR A 286 1.74 13.19 -16.43
N THR A 287 0.48 13.36 -16.04
CA THR A 287 0.07 14.09 -14.84
C THR A 287 -0.62 13.14 -13.88
N ILE A 288 -0.20 13.15 -12.62
CA ILE A 288 -0.59 12.22 -11.56
C ILE A 288 -1.43 12.97 -10.53
N ILE A 289 -2.48 12.30 -10.06
CA ILE A 289 -3.27 12.72 -8.90
C ILE A 289 -2.61 12.11 -7.65
N PRO A 290 -2.29 12.87 -6.59
CA PRO A 290 -1.66 12.31 -5.40
C PRO A 290 -2.61 11.39 -4.61
N ASP A 291 -2.08 10.25 -4.15
CA ASP A 291 -2.72 9.44 -3.10
C ASP A 291 -2.35 9.98 -1.70
N LYS A 292 -2.89 9.36 -0.64
CA LYS A 292 -2.62 9.76 0.75
C LYS A 292 -1.13 9.69 1.11
N ASN A 293 -0.42 8.71 0.57
CA ASN A 293 1.01 8.51 0.82
C ASN A 293 1.83 9.64 0.20
N MET A 294 1.58 9.95 -1.08
CA MET A 294 2.20 11.06 -1.78
C MET A 294 1.85 12.41 -1.14
N ALA A 295 0.60 12.63 -0.75
CA ALA A 295 0.17 13.85 -0.06
C ALA A 295 0.93 14.06 1.27
N SER A 296 1.10 12.99 2.05
CA SER A 296 1.87 13.03 3.30
C SER A 296 3.34 13.35 3.01
N TRP A 297 3.92 12.69 2.01
CA TRP A 297 5.30 12.95 1.58
C TRP A 297 5.49 14.42 1.14
N ILE A 298 4.55 14.97 0.37
CA ILE A 298 4.57 16.36 -0.10
C ILE A 298 4.60 17.33 1.09
N ILE A 299 3.73 17.15 2.08
CA ILE A 299 3.64 18.01 3.27
C ILE A 299 4.95 17.99 4.06
N GLU A 300 5.58 16.82 4.19
CA GLU A 300 6.82 16.66 4.95
C GLU A 300 8.07 17.17 4.21
N ASN A 301 8.06 17.16 2.87
CA ASN A 301 9.27 17.35 2.06
C ASN A 301 9.31 18.61 1.20
N LEU A 302 8.19 19.29 0.97
CA LEU A 302 8.14 20.49 0.11
C LEU A 302 7.87 21.76 0.91
N ASN A 303 8.61 22.83 0.60
CA ASN A 303 8.43 24.14 1.23
C ASN A 303 7.48 25.07 0.46
N GLY A 304 7.18 24.74 -0.80
CA GLY A 304 6.37 25.57 -1.68
C GLY A 304 6.29 25.02 -3.10
N LEU A 305 5.46 25.69 -3.91
CA LEU A 305 5.23 25.34 -5.30
C LEU A 305 5.55 26.51 -6.26
N PRO A 306 5.86 26.20 -7.52
CA PRO A 306 6.16 24.87 -8.03
C PRO A 306 7.51 24.36 -7.52
N THR A 307 7.67 23.05 -7.43
CA THR A 307 8.95 22.43 -7.08
C THR A 307 9.16 21.19 -7.92
N SER A 308 10.35 21.03 -8.52
CA SER A 308 10.74 19.79 -9.19
C SER A 308 11.80 19.06 -8.38
N ILE A 309 11.61 17.77 -8.16
CA ILE A 309 12.58 16.88 -7.53
C ILE A 309 13.11 15.87 -8.54
N PHE A 310 14.17 15.17 -8.15
CA PHE A 310 14.78 14.11 -8.94
C PHE A 310 14.71 12.82 -8.13
N VAL A 311 14.18 11.77 -8.71
CA VAL A 311 13.95 10.48 -8.05
C VAL A 311 14.73 9.41 -8.79
N ASP A 312 15.53 8.63 -8.08
CA ASP A 312 16.29 7.53 -8.67
C ASP A 312 15.41 6.30 -9.00
N LYS A 313 16.02 5.31 -9.64
CA LYS A 313 15.36 4.04 -10.00
C LYS A 313 14.82 3.22 -8.82
N THR A 314 15.07 3.60 -7.57
CA THR A 314 14.54 2.92 -6.38
C THR A 314 13.37 3.68 -5.76
N GLY A 315 13.00 4.83 -6.33
CA GLY A 315 12.01 5.72 -5.75
C GLY A 315 12.60 6.69 -4.72
N LYS A 316 13.93 6.75 -4.56
CA LYS A 316 14.57 7.63 -3.59
C LYS A 316 14.79 9.03 -4.18
N PRO A 317 14.28 10.09 -3.54
CA PRO A 317 14.58 11.46 -3.93
C PRO A 317 16.07 11.80 -3.71
N LEU A 318 16.66 12.47 -4.69
CA LEU A 318 18.01 13.03 -4.60
C LEU A 318 17.99 14.37 -3.83
N PRO A 319 19.15 14.81 -3.29
CA PRO A 319 19.21 15.96 -2.41
C PRO A 319 18.84 17.29 -3.05
N GLN A 320 19.10 17.46 -4.35
CA GLN A 320 18.85 18.73 -5.05
C GLN A 320 17.40 18.82 -5.52
N LYS A 321 16.79 20.00 -5.32
CA LYS A 321 15.45 20.35 -5.81
C LYS A 321 15.52 21.63 -6.64
N ILE A 322 14.60 21.78 -7.57
CA ILE A 322 14.36 23.04 -8.28
C ILE A 322 13.13 23.69 -7.67
N GLU A 323 13.35 24.73 -6.87
CA GLU A 323 12.26 25.50 -6.25
C GLU A 323 11.91 26.73 -7.11
N GLY A 324 10.62 26.89 -7.38
CA GLY A 324 10.05 27.93 -8.22
C GLY A 324 10.39 27.79 -9.70
N VAL A 325 9.89 28.75 -10.49
CA VAL A 325 10.07 28.75 -11.94
C VAL A 325 11.50 29.07 -12.32
N LYS A 326 12.09 28.23 -13.17
CA LYS A 326 13.41 28.42 -13.78
C LYS A 326 13.32 28.33 -15.30
N ASP A 327 14.39 28.75 -15.98
CA ASP A 327 14.49 28.56 -17.42
C ASP A 327 14.90 27.13 -17.79
N LEU A 328 14.73 26.79 -19.07
CA LEU A 328 15.06 25.48 -19.63
C LEU A 328 16.51 25.06 -19.39
N ASP A 329 17.46 25.99 -19.49
CA ASP A 329 18.89 25.71 -19.32
C ASP A 329 19.21 25.27 -17.89
N TYR A 330 18.58 25.91 -16.91
CA TYR A 330 18.70 25.53 -15.51
C TYR A 330 18.13 24.13 -15.23
N TYR A 331 16.95 23.81 -15.79
CA TYR A 331 16.36 22.47 -15.69
C TYR A 331 17.30 21.40 -16.24
N ILE A 332 17.80 21.59 -17.47
CA ILE A 332 18.71 20.65 -18.14
C ILE A 332 20.03 20.50 -17.38
N THR A 333 20.65 21.61 -16.99
CA THR A 333 21.94 21.59 -16.25
C THR A 333 21.81 20.88 -14.91
N THR A 334 20.68 21.03 -14.23
CA THR A 334 20.42 20.34 -12.96
C THR A 334 20.22 18.84 -13.19
N THR A 335 19.46 18.43 -14.21
CA THR A 335 19.34 17.01 -14.59
C THR A 335 20.70 16.37 -14.89
N ASP A 336 21.58 17.06 -15.61
CA ASP A 336 22.94 16.58 -15.87
C ASP A 336 23.75 16.39 -14.60
N SER A 337 23.57 17.27 -13.60
CA SER A 337 24.22 17.15 -12.30
C SER A 337 23.74 15.91 -11.56
N MET A 338 22.42 15.69 -11.51
CA MET A 338 21.80 14.56 -10.83
C MET A 338 22.16 13.21 -11.46
N LEU A 339 22.21 13.15 -12.79
CA LEU A 339 22.67 11.95 -13.50
C LEU A 339 24.15 11.60 -13.21
N LYS A 340 25.00 12.59 -12.92
CA LYS A 340 26.40 12.34 -12.52
C LYS A 340 26.51 11.84 -11.09
N GLU A 341 25.67 12.35 -10.20
CA GLU A 341 25.60 11.92 -8.80
C GLU A 341 25.23 10.44 -8.71
N ILE A 342 24.17 10.01 -9.39
CA ILE A 342 23.74 8.59 -9.44
C ILE A 342 24.88 7.67 -9.92
N LYS A 343 25.62 8.07 -10.96
CA LYS A 343 26.73 7.27 -11.51
C LYS A 343 27.92 7.15 -10.55
N THR A 344 28.13 8.15 -9.70
CA THR A 344 29.22 8.14 -8.72
C THR A 344 28.89 7.19 -7.57
N ASP A 345 27.64 7.20 -7.09
CA ASP A 345 27.17 6.28 -6.04
C ASP A 345 27.18 4.80 -6.47
N GLU A 346 27.02 4.50 -7.76
CA GLU A 346 27.14 3.14 -8.29
C GLU A 346 28.58 2.63 -8.43
N THR A 347 29.59 3.53 -8.44
CA THR A 347 31.00 3.13 -8.58
C THR A 347 31.72 2.92 -7.25
N ASP A 348 31.13 3.39 -6.14
CA ASP A 348 31.66 3.26 -4.77
C ASP A 348 31.02 2.12 -3.95
N LYS A 349 30.09 1.34 -4.54
CA LYS A 349 29.54 0.09 -4.00
C LYS A 349 30.14 -1.12 -4.70
#